data_AF-A0A250KYP9-F1
#
_entry.id   AF-A0A250KYP9-F1
#
_cell.length_a   1.000
_cell.length_b   1.000
_cell.length_c   1.000
_cell.angle_alpha   90.00
_cell.angle_beta   90.00
_cell.angle_gamma   90.00
#
_symmetry.space_group_name_H-M   'P 1'
#
loop_
_entity.id
_entity.type
_entity.pdbx_description
1 polymer ?
#
loop_
_entity_poly.entity_id
_entity_poly.type
_entity_poly.pdbx_seq_one_letter_code
_entity_poly.pdbx_strand_id
1 'polypeptide(L)'
;MIAPNAQTFGLPQSLIIPIAAASIAAIERYVGRVKQQIDARNGWPSALCVIPHHYPVQTEPNVGLWTQASAPVYQARLHPDKQVWVHVDYGGYKDAYARFGMPPVPAGYFLDHIQNRVAIRLRGYSHPYLRLCPVSRQVNTSGGHRAGGEGMEKDFLRGLKNESPALQAKVAQALAAPIVYADPMDLTKMLNIPPGTSILSGVRDTQGLFYP
;
A
#
# COMPACT_ATOMS: atom_id res chain seq x y z
N MET A 1 1.89 -10.00 -13.18
CA MET A 1 2.32 -11.30 -12.61
C MET A 1 2.33 -11.16 -11.09
N ILE A 2 1.72 -12.11 -10.36
CA ILE A 2 1.73 -12.09 -8.90
C ILE A 2 3.08 -12.62 -8.40
N ALA A 3 3.66 -11.97 -7.40
CA ALA A 3 4.90 -12.40 -6.79
C ALA A 3 4.74 -13.75 -6.07
N PRO A 4 5.67 -14.70 -6.24
CA PRO A 4 5.57 -16.00 -5.61
C PRO A 4 5.58 -15.87 -4.08
N ASN A 5 4.78 -16.70 -3.41
CA ASN A 5 4.65 -16.76 -1.94
C ASN A 5 4.12 -15.49 -1.27
N ALA A 6 3.75 -14.46 -2.04
CA ALA A 6 3.15 -13.25 -1.50
C ALA A 6 1.71 -13.51 -1.07
N GLN A 7 1.33 -13.01 0.10
CA GLN A 7 -0.03 -13.13 0.59
C GLN A 7 -0.97 -12.20 -0.18
N THR A 8 -2.06 -12.75 -0.71
CA THR A 8 -3.10 -12.02 -1.47
C THR A 8 -4.41 -11.91 -0.69
N PHE A 9 -4.48 -12.46 0.53
CA PHE A 9 -5.65 -12.39 1.42
C PHE A 9 -6.95 -12.93 0.82
N GLY A 10 -6.84 -13.84 -0.16
CA GLY A 10 -8.00 -14.38 -0.89
C GLY A 10 -8.73 -13.35 -1.75
N LEU A 11 -8.11 -12.18 -1.99
CA LEU A 11 -8.71 -11.12 -2.79
C LEU A 11 -8.84 -11.53 -4.27
N PRO A 12 -9.89 -11.05 -4.96
CA PRO A 12 -10.03 -11.22 -6.40
C PRO A 12 -8.88 -10.50 -7.12
N GLN A 13 -8.58 -10.93 -8.35
CA GLN A 13 -7.38 -10.53 -9.06
C GLN A 13 -7.34 -9.02 -9.36
N SER A 14 -8.49 -8.39 -9.55
CA SER A 14 -8.60 -6.93 -9.65
C SER A 14 -8.19 -6.14 -8.41
N LEU A 15 -8.14 -6.79 -7.25
CA LEU A 15 -7.80 -6.18 -5.96
C LEU A 15 -6.45 -6.65 -5.41
N ILE A 16 -5.72 -7.48 -6.15
CA ILE A 16 -4.33 -7.85 -5.82
C ILE A 16 -3.40 -6.70 -6.21
N ILE A 17 -3.27 -5.72 -5.32
CA ILE A 17 -2.60 -4.45 -5.60
C ILE A 17 -1.27 -4.35 -4.85
N PRO A 18 -0.12 -4.18 -5.53
CA PRO A 18 1.16 -3.96 -4.86
C PRO A 18 1.20 -2.65 -4.07
N ILE A 19 1.72 -2.70 -2.85
CA ILE A 19 1.82 -1.53 -1.95
C ILE A 19 3.19 -1.33 -1.31
N ALA A 20 4.00 -2.39 -1.20
CA ALA A 20 5.37 -2.32 -0.72
C ALA A 20 6.26 -3.31 -1.46
N ALA A 21 7.54 -3.00 -1.60
CA ALA A 21 8.49 -3.81 -2.37
C ALA A 21 9.86 -3.88 -1.68
N ALA A 22 10.50 -5.04 -1.78
CA ALA A 22 11.83 -5.29 -1.23
C ALA A 22 12.94 -4.52 -1.95
N SER A 23 12.76 -4.19 -3.23
CA SER A 23 13.76 -3.49 -4.04
C SER A 23 13.16 -2.81 -5.26
N ILE A 24 13.94 -1.94 -5.90
CA ILE A 24 13.60 -1.36 -7.21
C ILE A 24 13.42 -2.46 -8.27
N ALA A 25 14.28 -3.47 -8.27
CA ALA A 25 14.16 -4.61 -9.19
C ALA A 25 12.84 -5.40 -8.99
N ALA A 26 12.35 -5.51 -7.75
CA ALA A 26 11.04 -6.10 -7.49
C ALA A 26 9.90 -5.23 -8.05
N ILE A 27 9.99 -3.90 -7.92
CA ILE A 27 9.03 -2.96 -8.53
C ILE A 27 9.02 -3.14 -10.05
N GLU A 28 10.17 -3.15 -10.70
CA GLU A 28 10.27 -3.31 -12.16
C GLU A 28 9.68 -4.64 -12.63
N ARG A 29 9.96 -5.72 -11.89
CA ARG A 29 9.47 -7.05 -12.23
C ARG A 29 7.96 -7.22 -12.06
N TYR A 30 7.40 -6.73 -10.96
CA TYR A 30 6.02 -7.09 -10.56
C TYR A 30 5.01 -5.94 -10.69
N VAL A 31 5.46 -4.68 -10.67
CA VAL A 31 4.57 -3.51 -10.67
C VAL A 31 4.59 -2.84 -12.04
N GLY A 32 5.76 -2.44 -12.53
CA GLY A 32 5.87 -1.67 -13.76
C GLY A 32 7.23 -1.01 -13.96
N ARG A 33 7.43 -0.38 -15.12
CA ARG A 33 8.69 0.27 -15.48
C ARG A 33 8.94 1.52 -14.63
N VAL A 34 10.13 1.66 -14.05
CA VAL A 34 10.58 2.93 -13.44
C VAL A 34 10.84 3.93 -14.56
N LYS A 35 10.03 4.99 -14.63
CA LYS A 35 10.15 6.06 -15.63
C LYS A 35 11.12 7.15 -15.19
N GLN A 36 11.11 7.47 -13.90
CA GLN A 36 11.96 8.50 -13.30
C GLN A 36 12.36 8.05 -11.90
N GLN A 37 13.57 8.43 -11.49
CA GLN A 37 14.09 8.21 -10.15
C GLN A 37 14.70 9.52 -9.65
N ILE A 38 14.47 9.83 -8.37
CA ILE A 38 15.07 10.95 -7.68
C ILE A 38 15.79 10.39 -6.46
N ASP A 39 17.11 10.52 -6.45
CA ASP A 39 17.92 10.12 -5.31
C ASP A 39 18.06 11.26 -4.31
N ALA A 40 18.16 10.91 -3.03
CA ALA A 40 18.64 11.84 -2.02
C ALA A 40 20.10 12.25 -2.31
N ARG A 41 20.57 13.32 -1.65
CA ARG A 41 21.90 13.92 -1.91
C ARG A 41 23.08 12.95 -1.80
N ASN A 42 22.93 11.87 -1.05
CA ASN A 42 23.91 10.81 -0.81
C ASN A 42 23.65 9.53 -1.64
N GLY A 43 22.77 9.57 -2.64
CA GLY A 43 22.43 8.44 -3.51
C GLY A 43 21.40 7.46 -2.92
N TRP A 44 21.05 7.59 -1.63
CA TRP A 44 20.03 6.78 -0.97
C TRP A 44 19.54 7.48 0.30
N PRO A 45 18.22 7.58 0.58
CA PRO A 45 17.09 6.91 -0.07
C PRO A 45 16.65 7.53 -1.42
N SER A 46 15.77 6.86 -2.16
CA SER A 46 15.23 7.34 -3.44
C SER A 46 13.70 7.34 -3.53
N ALA A 47 13.17 8.14 -4.46
CA ALA A 47 11.79 8.14 -4.91
C ALA A 47 11.70 7.74 -6.39
N LEU A 48 10.60 7.10 -6.77
CA LEU A 48 10.41 6.49 -8.09
C LEU A 48 9.04 6.89 -8.65
N CYS A 49 9.01 7.25 -9.93
CA CYS A 49 7.80 7.30 -10.74
C CYS A 49 7.70 6.01 -11.55
N VAL A 50 6.66 5.23 -11.31
CA VAL A 50 6.45 3.91 -11.91
C VAL A 50 5.26 3.99 -12.86
N ILE A 51 5.45 3.51 -14.10
CA ILE A 51 4.36 3.26 -15.04
C ILE A 51 4.00 1.78 -14.89
N PRO A 52 2.79 1.45 -14.40
CA PRO A 52 2.40 0.05 -14.23
C PRO A 52 2.50 -0.72 -15.54
N HIS A 53 2.75 -2.03 -15.44
CA HIS A 53 2.65 -2.90 -16.60
C HIS A 53 1.26 -2.77 -17.22
N HIS A 54 1.19 -2.72 -18.55
CA HIS A 54 -0.07 -2.62 -19.30
C HIS A 54 -0.83 -3.96 -19.24
N TYR A 55 -1.44 -4.23 -18.09
CA TYR A 55 -2.43 -5.27 -17.92
C TYR A 55 -3.82 -4.62 -17.92
N PRO A 56 -4.79 -5.14 -18.68
CA PRO A 56 -6.15 -4.65 -18.56
C PRO A 56 -6.61 -4.83 -17.11
N VAL A 57 -7.14 -3.76 -16.52
CA VAL A 57 -7.75 -3.83 -15.20
C VAL A 57 -8.90 -4.82 -15.29
N GLN A 58 -8.79 -5.90 -14.54
CA GLN A 58 -9.90 -6.84 -14.41
C GLN A 58 -10.97 -6.16 -13.55
N THR A 59 -12.23 -6.32 -13.93
CA THR A 59 -13.38 -5.88 -13.15
C THR A 59 -14.33 -7.06 -13.08
N GLU A 60 -14.01 -8.03 -12.23
CA GLU A 60 -14.79 -9.25 -12.08
C GLU A 60 -16.25 -8.89 -11.71
N PRO A 61 -17.26 -9.39 -12.44
CA PRO A 61 -18.66 -8.98 -12.24
C PRO A 61 -19.23 -9.28 -10.85
N ASN A 62 -18.66 -10.24 -10.14
CA ASN A 62 -19.07 -10.65 -8.79
C ASN A 62 -18.36 -9.87 -7.68
N VAL A 63 -17.46 -8.94 -8.00
CA VAL A 63 -16.81 -8.09 -7.00
C VAL A 63 -17.63 -6.83 -6.80
N GLY A 64 -18.23 -6.69 -5.60
CA GLY A 64 -19.17 -5.62 -5.28
C GLY A 64 -18.64 -4.20 -5.49
N LEU A 65 -17.31 -4.00 -5.42
CA LEU A 65 -16.66 -2.72 -5.71
C LEU A 65 -16.93 -2.24 -7.15
N TRP A 66 -16.96 -3.16 -8.12
CA TRP A 66 -17.07 -2.83 -9.54
C TRP A 66 -18.51 -2.64 -10.03
N THR A 67 -19.49 -3.02 -9.21
CA THR A 67 -20.91 -2.80 -9.50
C THR A 67 -21.43 -1.46 -8.98
N GLN A 68 -20.62 -0.73 -8.20
CA GLN A 68 -20.99 0.58 -7.67
C GLN A 68 -20.97 1.65 -8.76
N ALA A 69 -21.82 2.67 -8.63
CA ALA A 69 -21.76 3.87 -9.49
C ALA A 69 -20.38 4.56 -9.42
N SER A 70 -19.69 4.45 -8.28
CA SER A 70 -18.34 5.01 -8.05
C SER A 70 -17.20 4.14 -8.60
N ALA A 71 -17.47 3.00 -9.25
CA ALA A 71 -16.45 2.07 -9.75
C ALA A 71 -15.36 2.75 -10.62
N PRO A 72 -15.68 3.70 -11.54
CA PRO A 72 -14.64 4.39 -12.31
C PRO A 72 -13.67 5.20 -11.43
N VAL A 73 -14.18 5.83 -10.37
CA VAL A 73 -13.36 6.58 -9.40
C VAL A 73 -12.45 5.62 -8.62
N TYR A 74 -12.99 4.48 -8.17
CA TYR A 74 -12.22 3.46 -7.47
C TYR A 74 -11.14 2.84 -8.34
N GLN A 75 -11.46 2.54 -9.60
CA GLN A 75 -10.50 2.03 -10.57
C GLN A 75 -9.35 3.03 -10.77
N ALA A 76 -9.64 4.32 -10.97
CA ALA A 76 -8.60 5.34 -11.15
C ALA A 76 -7.68 5.48 -9.92
N ARG A 77 -8.19 5.23 -8.70
CA ARG A 77 -7.40 5.27 -7.46
C ARG A 77 -6.54 4.02 -7.26
N LEU A 78 -7.11 2.84 -7.52
CA LEU A 78 -6.48 1.55 -7.32
C LEU A 78 -5.45 1.23 -8.41
N HIS A 79 -5.78 1.57 -9.66
CA HIS A 79 -5.03 1.28 -10.88
C HIS A 79 -4.68 2.55 -11.68
N PRO A 80 -3.93 3.52 -11.10
CA PRO A 80 -3.56 4.74 -11.81
C PRO A 80 -2.45 4.49 -12.84
N ASP A 81 -2.45 5.25 -13.94
CA ASP A 81 -1.44 5.18 -15.02
C ASP A 81 -0.01 5.52 -14.57
N LYS A 82 0.12 6.22 -13.44
CA LYS A 82 1.39 6.52 -12.76
C LYS A 82 1.26 6.25 -11.28
N GLN A 83 2.30 5.64 -10.71
CA GLN A 83 2.43 5.43 -9.27
C GLN A 83 3.69 6.10 -8.77
N VAL A 84 3.65 6.59 -7.53
CA VAL A 84 4.84 7.08 -6.83
C VAL A 84 5.19 6.10 -5.72
N TRP A 85 6.43 5.64 -5.76
CA TRP A 85 7.00 4.74 -4.77
C TRP A 85 8.18 5.43 -4.11
N VAL A 86 8.30 5.36 -2.79
CA VAL A 86 9.38 6.01 -2.06
C VAL A 86 9.99 5.06 -1.06
N HIS A 87 11.30 5.13 -0.92
CA HIS A 87 11.95 4.47 0.22
C HIS A 87 11.39 5.05 1.54
N VAL A 88 11.23 4.22 2.56
CA VAL A 88 10.57 4.54 3.84
C VAL A 88 11.20 5.71 4.60
N ASP A 89 12.47 6.00 4.33
CA ASP A 89 13.24 7.11 4.90
C ASP A 89 13.36 8.32 3.97
N TYR A 90 12.76 8.29 2.77
CA TYR A 90 12.79 9.41 1.84
C TYR A 90 11.86 10.54 2.30
N GLY A 91 12.44 11.57 2.93
CA GLY A 91 11.68 12.70 3.48
C GLY A 91 11.05 13.64 2.44
N GLY A 92 11.63 13.73 1.24
CA GLY A 92 11.23 14.67 0.19
C GLY A 92 10.08 14.19 -0.71
N TYR A 93 9.24 13.26 -0.24
CA TYR A 93 8.28 12.55 -1.10
C TYR A 93 7.22 13.46 -1.73
N LYS A 94 6.83 14.56 -1.07
CA LYS A 94 5.90 15.55 -1.63
C LYS A 94 6.50 16.28 -2.83
N ASP A 95 7.76 16.70 -2.70
CA ASP A 95 8.48 17.38 -3.77
C ASP A 95 8.75 16.42 -4.93
N ALA A 96 9.12 15.17 -4.64
CA ALA A 96 9.28 14.14 -5.66
C ALA A 96 7.98 13.89 -6.42
N TYR A 97 6.85 13.78 -5.72
CA TYR A 97 5.53 13.61 -6.33
C TYR A 97 5.20 14.74 -7.31
N ALA A 98 5.45 16.00 -6.93
CA ALA A 98 5.29 17.14 -7.83
C ALA A 98 6.26 17.10 -9.03
N ARG A 99 7.54 16.79 -8.79
CA ARG A 99 8.59 16.70 -9.84
C ARG A 99 8.33 15.59 -10.85
N PHE A 100 7.67 14.50 -10.44
CA PHE A 100 7.23 13.43 -11.35
C PHE A 100 6.05 13.84 -12.26
N GLY A 101 5.52 15.06 -12.10
CA GLY A 101 4.39 15.56 -12.87
C GLY A 101 3.11 14.81 -12.54
N MET A 102 2.93 14.46 -11.26
CA MET A 102 1.68 13.90 -10.77
C MET A 102 0.63 15.01 -10.59
N PRO A 103 -0.68 14.69 -10.72
CA PRO A 103 -1.74 15.67 -10.47
C PRO A 103 -1.63 16.28 -9.07
N PRO A 104 -1.89 17.60 -8.90
CA PRO A 104 -1.88 18.23 -7.59
C PRO A 104 -2.77 17.49 -6.58
N VAL A 105 -2.28 17.33 -5.35
CA VAL A 105 -3.07 16.75 -4.26
C VAL A 105 -4.21 17.73 -3.93
N PRO A 106 -5.50 17.30 -3.98
CA PRO A 106 -6.62 18.20 -3.75
C PRO A 106 -6.60 18.84 -2.35
N ALA A 107 -7.23 20.01 -2.21
CA ALA A 107 -7.37 20.66 -0.91
C ALA A 107 -8.06 19.71 0.10
N GLY A 108 -7.51 19.62 1.33
CA GLY A 108 -7.99 18.69 2.37
C GLY A 108 -7.47 17.25 2.25
N TYR A 109 -6.68 16.95 1.22
CA TYR A 109 -5.97 15.67 1.06
C TYR A 109 -4.49 15.80 1.41
N PHE A 110 -3.88 14.66 1.71
CA PHE A 110 -2.49 14.48 2.07
C PHE A 110 -1.95 13.30 1.28
N LEU A 111 -0.69 13.42 0.86
CA LEU A 111 0.02 12.27 0.31
C LEU A 111 0.53 11.42 1.47
N ASP A 112 0.11 10.16 1.50
CA ASP A 112 0.45 9.23 2.57
C ASP A 112 1.05 7.92 2.02
N HIS A 113 1.81 7.23 2.87
CA HIS A 113 2.30 5.89 2.58
C HIS A 113 1.16 4.91 2.82
N ILE A 114 0.88 4.01 1.88
CA ILE A 114 -0.19 3.02 2.08
C ILE A 114 0.16 2.16 3.31
N GLN A 115 1.35 1.57 3.32
CA GLN A 115 1.91 0.85 4.46
C GLN A 115 2.57 1.79 5.48
N ASN A 116 2.48 1.42 6.76
CA ASN A 116 3.03 2.25 7.83
C ASN A 116 4.57 2.19 7.87
N ARG A 117 5.21 3.36 7.74
CA ARG A 117 6.68 3.49 7.77
C ARG A 117 7.36 2.90 9.02
N VAL A 118 6.71 2.98 10.18
CA VAL A 118 7.25 2.47 11.44
C VAL A 118 7.20 0.96 11.46
N ALA A 119 6.11 0.36 10.98
CA ALA A 119 5.99 -1.09 10.86
C ALA A 119 7.10 -1.67 9.96
N ILE A 120 7.39 -1.02 8.83
CA ILE A 120 8.45 -1.42 7.90
C ILE A 120 9.84 -1.35 8.55
N ARG A 121 10.11 -0.30 9.34
CA ARG A 121 11.36 -0.19 10.12
C ARG A 121 11.46 -1.29 11.18
N LEU A 122 10.35 -1.62 11.86
CA LEU A 122 10.30 -2.71 12.85
C LEU A 122 10.50 -4.09 12.21
N ARG A 123 10.12 -4.26 10.94
CA ARG A 123 10.38 -5.45 10.13
C ARG A 123 11.79 -5.45 9.50
N GLY A 124 12.70 -4.60 9.98
CA GLY A 124 14.09 -4.55 9.52
C GLY A 124 14.25 -4.12 8.06
N TYR A 125 13.38 -3.23 7.56
CA TYR A 125 13.40 -2.75 6.17
C TYR A 125 13.20 -3.85 5.13
N SER A 126 12.41 -4.89 5.44
CA SER A 126 12.13 -5.98 4.49
C SER A 126 11.53 -5.50 3.15
N HIS A 127 10.69 -4.47 3.20
CA HIS A 127 10.03 -3.86 2.03
C HIS A 127 10.14 -2.34 2.08
N PRO A 128 11.32 -1.78 1.84
CA PRO A 128 11.57 -0.39 2.17
C PRO A 128 10.91 0.57 1.18
N TYR A 129 10.54 0.13 -0.02
CA TYR A 129 9.86 0.98 -0.99
C TYR A 129 8.35 0.87 -0.83
N LEU A 130 7.71 1.98 -0.49
CA LEU A 130 6.28 2.07 -0.20
C LEU A 130 5.57 2.88 -1.26
N ARG A 131 4.43 2.39 -1.73
CA ARG A 131 3.55 3.13 -2.62
C ARG A 131 2.85 4.26 -1.86
N LEU A 132 2.79 5.42 -2.50
CA LEU A 132 2.06 6.57 -1.99
C LEU A 132 0.64 6.62 -2.54
N CYS A 133 -0.29 7.17 -1.77
CA CYS A 133 -1.64 7.49 -2.22
C CYS A 133 -2.15 8.81 -1.60
N PRO A 134 -2.92 9.62 -2.34
CA PRO A 134 -3.61 10.77 -1.76
C PRO A 134 -4.81 10.32 -0.91
N VAL A 135 -4.84 10.71 0.37
CA VAL A 135 -5.94 10.41 1.32
C VAL A 135 -6.43 11.67 2.00
N SER A 136 -7.70 11.72 2.37
CA SER A 136 -8.28 12.82 3.15
C SER A 136 -7.74 12.83 4.58
N ARG A 137 -7.87 13.97 5.26
CA ARG A 137 -7.49 14.10 6.67
C ARG A 137 -8.11 13.02 7.56
N GLN A 138 -9.39 12.72 7.32
CA GLN A 138 -10.18 11.79 8.13
C GLN A 138 -9.59 10.37 8.13
N VAL A 139 -9.20 9.88 6.95
CA VAL A 139 -8.57 8.56 6.78
C VAL A 139 -7.22 8.50 7.51
N ASN A 140 -6.39 9.53 7.35
CA ASN A 140 -5.08 9.61 7.99
C ASN A 140 -5.19 9.59 9.53
N THR A 141 -6.16 10.31 10.10
CA THR A 141 -6.38 10.33 11.55
C THR A 141 -6.90 9.00 12.09
N SER A 142 -7.85 8.35 11.41
CA SER A 142 -8.48 7.13 11.95
C SER A 142 -7.52 5.92 11.93
N GLY A 143 -6.71 5.77 10.87
CA GLY A 143 -5.76 4.66 10.75
C GLY A 143 -4.56 4.75 11.69
N GLY A 144 -4.09 5.97 11.99
CA GLY A 144 -2.88 6.22 12.76
C GLY A 144 -3.03 6.14 14.30
N HIS A 145 -4.26 6.07 14.82
CA HIS A 145 -4.50 5.92 16.26
C HIS A 145 -3.89 4.61 16.80
N ARG A 146 -3.49 4.60 18.09
CA ARG A 146 -2.91 3.42 18.75
C ARG A 146 -3.82 2.19 18.70
N ALA A 147 -5.15 2.41 18.67
CA ALA A 147 -6.17 1.38 18.52
C ALA A 147 -6.69 1.21 17.07
N GLY A 148 -6.13 1.94 16.10
CA GLY A 148 -6.38 1.72 14.67
C GLY A 148 -5.48 0.60 14.13
N GLY A 149 -5.74 0.15 12.89
CA GLY A 149 -5.03 -0.99 12.28
C GLY A 149 -3.51 -0.81 12.27
N GLU A 150 -3.01 0.38 11.92
CA GLU A 150 -1.57 0.65 11.94
C GLU A 150 -0.99 0.62 13.37
N GLY A 151 -1.79 1.03 14.36
CA GLY A 151 -1.45 0.97 15.79
C GLY A 151 -1.25 -0.45 16.28
N MET A 152 -2.24 -1.32 16.02
CA MET A 152 -2.22 -2.73 16.39
C MET A 152 -1.05 -3.47 15.73
N GLU A 153 -0.77 -3.19 14.46
CA GLU A 153 0.36 -3.78 13.75
C GLU A 153 1.70 -3.43 14.42
N LYS A 154 1.92 -2.15 14.76
CA LYS A 154 3.17 -1.72 15.43
C LYS A 154 3.35 -2.42 16.78
N ASP A 155 2.27 -2.57 17.54
CA ASP A 155 2.34 -3.21 18.86
C ASP A 155 2.61 -4.72 18.75
N PHE A 156 1.99 -5.40 17.77
CA PHE A 156 2.33 -6.78 17.43
C PHE A 156 3.81 -6.94 17.05
N LEU A 157 4.32 -6.11 16.14
CA LEU A 157 5.70 -6.20 15.67
C LEU A 157 6.72 -5.93 16.79
N ARG A 158 6.42 -5.04 17.73
CA ARG A 158 7.25 -4.81 18.92
C ARG A 158 7.27 -6.02 19.86
N GLY A 159 6.14 -6.73 19.95
CA GLY A 159 5.98 -7.94 20.75
C GLY A 159 6.56 -9.21 20.12
N LEU A 160 6.76 -9.22 18.79
CA LEU A 160 7.09 -10.42 18.01
C LEU A 160 8.32 -11.19 18.54
N LYS A 161 9.32 -10.50 19.09
CA LYS A 161 10.51 -11.15 19.69
C LYS A 161 10.19 -12.05 20.88
N ASN A 162 9.05 -11.84 21.53
CA ASN A 162 8.57 -12.61 22.68
C ASN A 162 7.56 -13.70 22.27
N GLU A 163 7.21 -13.78 20.98
CA GLU A 163 6.28 -14.77 20.46
C GLU A 163 6.95 -16.12 20.20
N SER A 164 6.15 -17.16 19.98
CA SER A 164 6.66 -18.50 19.68
C SER A 164 7.58 -18.53 18.43
N PRO A 165 8.62 -19.40 18.41
CA PRO A 165 9.49 -19.56 17.23
C PRO A 165 8.72 -19.90 15.95
N ALA A 166 7.63 -20.67 16.08
CA ALA A 166 6.77 -21.01 14.96
C ALA A 166 6.09 -19.77 14.34
N LEU A 167 5.61 -18.84 15.17
CA LEU A 167 5.03 -17.58 14.68
C LEU A 167 6.10 -16.68 14.06
N GLN A 168 7.28 -16.58 14.68
CA GLN A 168 8.40 -15.81 14.12
C GLN A 168 8.81 -16.35 12.74
N ALA A 169 8.88 -17.67 12.58
CA ALA A 169 9.17 -18.31 11.29
C ALA A 169 8.10 -18.03 10.23
N LYS A 170 6.81 -18.07 10.61
CA LYS A 170 5.72 -17.68 9.70
C LYS A 170 5.81 -16.23 9.25
N VAL A 171 6.13 -15.32 10.16
CA VAL A 171 6.34 -13.90 9.82
C VAL A 171 7.55 -13.76 8.90
N ALA A 172 8.68 -14.41 9.19
CA ALA A 172 9.86 -14.38 8.33
C ALA A 172 9.56 -14.91 6.92
N GLN A 173 8.79 -15.99 6.80
CA GLN A 173 8.34 -16.51 5.51
C GLN A 173 7.47 -15.51 4.76
N ALA A 174 6.51 -14.87 5.44
CA ALA A 174 5.67 -13.83 4.83
C ALA A 174 6.49 -12.60 4.37
N LEU A 175 7.57 -12.27 5.09
CA LEU A 175 8.48 -11.19 4.73
C LEU A 175 9.49 -11.56 3.62
N ALA A 176 9.57 -12.82 3.21
CA ALA A 176 10.49 -13.27 2.16
C ALA A 176 9.97 -13.02 0.74
N ALA A 177 8.66 -12.75 0.59
CA ALA A 177 8.09 -12.35 -0.69
C ALA A 177 8.71 -11.01 -1.15
N PRO A 178 8.90 -10.78 -2.46
CA PRO A 178 9.49 -9.53 -2.95
C PRO A 178 8.51 -8.34 -2.97
N ILE A 179 7.20 -8.62 -2.85
CA ILE A 179 6.11 -7.64 -2.90
C ILE A 179 5.13 -7.94 -1.77
N VAL A 180 4.67 -6.87 -1.11
CA VAL A 180 3.46 -6.90 -0.27
C VAL A 180 2.29 -6.38 -1.09
N TYR A 181 1.19 -7.14 -1.07
CA TYR A 181 -0.09 -6.74 -1.66
C TYR A 181 -1.01 -6.13 -0.60
N ALA A 182 -1.90 -5.25 -1.04
CA ALA A 182 -2.96 -4.65 -0.23
C ALA A 182 -3.79 -5.72 0.47
N ASP A 183 -3.89 -5.59 1.78
CA ASP A 183 -4.95 -6.24 2.54
C ASP A 183 -6.26 -5.40 2.49
N PRO A 184 -7.38 -5.89 3.03
CA PRO A 184 -8.62 -5.11 3.06
C PRO A 184 -8.52 -3.75 3.75
N MET A 185 -7.65 -3.59 4.76
CA MET A 185 -7.43 -2.30 5.42
C MET A 185 -6.71 -1.32 4.48
N ASP A 186 -5.65 -1.78 3.82
CA ASP A 186 -4.93 -0.99 2.81
C ASP A 186 -5.87 -0.56 1.68
N LEU A 187 -6.69 -1.47 1.16
CA LEU A 187 -7.67 -1.16 0.12
C LEU A 187 -8.67 -0.09 0.58
N THR A 188 -9.20 -0.22 1.81
CA THR A 188 -10.09 0.77 2.42
C THR A 188 -9.44 2.16 2.45
N LYS A 189 -8.18 2.24 2.87
CA LYS A 189 -7.39 3.48 2.87
C LYS A 189 -7.18 4.03 1.46
N MET A 190 -6.81 3.18 0.51
CA MET A 190 -6.59 3.56 -0.89
C MET A 190 -7.85 4.10 -1.56
N LEU A 191 -9.03 3.57 -1.19
CA LEU A 191 -10.35 4.08 -1.61
C LEU A 191 -10.75 5.38 -0.90
N ASN A 192 -9.92 5.90 0.00
CA ASN A 192 -10.20 7.08 0.83
C ASN A 192 -11.45 6.90 1.71
N ILE A 193 -11.72 5.66 2.13
CA ILE A 193 -12.75 5.35 3.11
C ILE A 193 -12.06 5.36 4.48
N PRO A 194 -12.57 6.09 5.49
CA PRO A 194 -12.00 6.04 6.83
C PRO A 194 -12.13 4.62 7.38
N PRO A 195 -11.02 3.91 7.68
CA PRO A 195 -11.09 2.53 8.17
C PRO A 195 -11.84 2.41 9.51
N GLY A 196 -12.02 3.51 10.24
CA GLY A 196 -12.53 3.52 11.61
C GLY A 196 -11.41 3.43 12.65
N THR A 197 -11.79 3.47 13.92
CA THR A 197 -10.86 3.34 15.07
C THR A 197 -10.88 1.89 15.60
N SER A 198 -11.17 1.66 16.88
CA SER A 198 -11.00 0.37 17.58
C SER A 198 -11.78 -0.82 16.99
N ILE A 199 -12.88 -0.58 16.27
CA ILE A 199 -13.72 -1.63 15.68
C ILE A 199 -13.49 -1.76 14.16
N LEU A 200 -12.64 -0.90 13.56
CA LEU A 200 -12.35 -0.87 12.12
C LEU A 200 -13.62 -1.00 11.25
N SER A 201 -14.69 -0.28 11.62
CA SER A 201 -16.01 -0.41 10.99
C SER A 201 -15.96 -0.17 9.48
N GLY A 202 -15.11 0.76 9.01
CA GLY A 202 -14.92 0.98 7.58
C GLY A 202 -14.38 -0.26 6.88
N VAL A 203 -13.41 -0.96 7.48
CA VAL A 203 -12.88 -2.21 6.92
C VAL A 203 -13.96 -3.29 6.87
N ARG A 204 -14.71 -3.48 7.99
CA ARG A 204 -15.83 -4.42 8.05
C ARG A 204 -16.87 -4.14 6.96
N ASP A 205 -17.28 -2.88 6.84
CA ASP A 205 -18.36 -2.48 5.92
C ASP A 205 -17.90 -2.59 4.45
N THR A 206 -16.60 -2.49 4.18
CA THR A 206 -16.03 -2.70 2.84
C THR A 206 -15.78 -4.17 2.46
N GLN A 207 -15.88 -5.13 3.39
CA GLN A 207 -15.66 -6.55 3.07
C GLN A 207 -16.56 -7.03 1.93
N GLY A 208 -17.85 -6.65 1.94
CA GLY A 208 -18.81 -6.99 0.88
C GLY A 208 -18.55 -6.26 -0.45
N LEU A 209 -17.63 -5.29 -0.49
CA LEU A 209 -17.15 -4.70 -1.74
C LEU A 209 -15.97 -5.50 -2.31
N PHE A 210 -15.14 -6.11 -1.45
CA PHE A 210 -13.88 -6.73 -1.87
C PHE A 210 -14.02 -8.21 -2.20
N TYR A 211 -14.97 -8.91 -1.57
CA TYR A 211 -15.16 -10.34 -1.73
C TYR A 211 -16.52 -10.65 -2.36
N PRO A 212 -16.59 -11.68 -3.22
CA PRO A 212 -17.85 -12.17 -3.79
C PRO A 212 -18.71 -12.95 -2.79
#